data_AF-A0A1N6N4P3-F1
#
_entry.id   AF-A0A1N6N4P3-F1
#
_cell.length_a   1.000
_cell.length_b   1.000
_cell.length_c   1.000
_cell.angle_alpha   90.00
_cell.angle_beta   90.00
_cell.angle_gamma   90.00
#
_symmetry.space_group_name_H-M   'P 1'
#
loop_
_entity.id
_entity.type
_entity.pdbx_description
1 polymer ?
#
loop_
_entity_poly.entity_id
_entity_poly.type
_entity_poly.pdbx_seq_one_letter_code
_entity_poly.pdbx_strand_id
1 'polypeptide(L)'
;MARKKYQHYTEEFRREAVRRADQPGNTAASVAKELGIHPGQIYNWRRQFTRLSEKQFNSLNGVDYSKPESDEVRQLKRERDALKKELEFLKKAADGRPPPYFASQHE
;
A
#
# COMPACT_ATOMS: atom_id res chain seq x y z
N MET A 1 4.17 35.59 -18.94
CA MET A 1 3.07 35.28 -18.00
C MET A 1 3.64 35.05 -16.60
N ALA A 2 3.26 35.86 -15.61
CA ALA A 2 3.78 35.72 -14.24
C ALA A 2 3.28 34.41 -13.62
N ARG A 3 4.18 33.56 -13.10
CA ARG A 3 3.80 32.35 -12.35
C ARG A 3 3.04 32.79 -11.09
N LYS A 4 1.78 32.39 -10.98
CA LYS A 4 0.96 32.60 -9.78
C LYS A 4 1.70 31.98 -8.59
N LYS A 5 2.13 32.79 -7.62
CA LYS A 5 2.75 32.29 -6.38
C LYS A 5 1.71 31.48 -5.64
N TYR A 6 1.93 30.18 -5.54
CA TYR A 6 1.10 29.30 -4.73
C TYR A 6 1.43 29.58 -3.27
N GLN A 7 0.44 30.05 -2.51
CA GLN A 7 0.54 30.14 -1.06
C GLN A 7 0.74 28.71 -0.52
N HIS A 8 1.91 28.44 0.04
CA HIS A 8 2.26 27.12 0.57
C HIS A 8 1.74 27.01 2.00
N TYR A 9 0.57 26.41 2.16
CA TYR A 9 0.09 25.98 3.48
C TYR A 9 0.91 24.78 3.96
N THR A 10 1.23 24.74 5.26
CA THR A 10 1.90 23.58 5.88
C THR A 10 1.02 22.33 5.77
N GLU A 11 1.63 21.14 5.80
CA GLU A 11 0.89 19.89 5.74
C GLU A 11 -0.09 19.75 6.91
N GLU A 12 0.32 20.14 8.12
CA GLU A 12 -0.53 20.13 9.31
C GLU A 12 -1.77 21.00 9.15
N PHE A 13 -1.61 22.21 8.60
CA PHE A 13 -2.74 23.10 8.33
C PHE A 13 -3.75 22.46 7.36
N ARG A 14 -3.24 21.83 6.29
CA ARG A 14 -4.11 21.16 5.30
C ARG A 14 -4.83 19.96 5.92
N ARG A 15 -4.15 19.19 6.76
CA ARG A 15 -4.71 18.02 7.44
C ARG A 15 -5.81 18.43 8.41
N GLU A 16 -5.59 19.46 9.22
CA GLU A 16 -6.60 19.96 10.16
C GLU A 16 -7.80 20.58 9.43
N ALA A 17 -7.58 21.32 8.33
CA ALA A 17 -8.67 21.86 7.52
C ALA A 17 -9.56 20.75 6.93
N VAL A 18 -8.96 19.65 6.44
CA VAL A 18 -9.70 18.49 5.94
C VAL A 18 -10.42 17.77 7.09
N ARG A 19 -9.74 17.56 8.23
CA ARG A 19 -10.34 16.93 9.42
C ARG A 19 -11.58 17.67 9.91
N ARG A 20 -11.53 19.01 9.96
CA ARG A 20 -12.68 19.84 10.34
C ARG A 20 -13.82 19.77 9.33
N ALA A 21 -13.50 19.68 8.04
CA ALA A 21 -14.50 19.54 6.98
C ALA A 21 -15.15 18.14 6.94
N ASP A 22 -14.50 17.13 7.53
CA ASP A 22 -15.02 15.76 7.66
C ASP A 22 -15.90 15.56 8.93
N GLN A 23 -15.91 16.53 9.84
CA GLN A 23 -16.76 16.47 11.04
C GLN A 23 -18.25 16.63 10.70
N PRO A 24 -19.14 15.91 11.39
CA PRO A 24 -20.58 16.04 11.17
C PRO A 24 -21.05 17.46 11.48
N GLY A 25 -21.81 18.06 10.56
CA GLY A 25 -22.31 19.44 10.68
C GLY A 25 -21.42 20.50 10.02
N ASN A 26 -20.18 20.17 9.68
CA ASN A 26 -19.28 21.06 8.96
C ASN A 26 -19.23 20.69 7.47
N THR A 27 -19.15 21.71 6.62
CA THR A 27 -18.93 21.52 5.17
C THR A 27 -17.59 22.11 4.78
N ALA A 28 -16.98 21.57 3.72
CA ALA A 28 -15.77 22.15 3.15
C ALA A 28 -15.94 23.64 2.80
N ALA A 29 -17.15 24.08 2.43
CA ALA A 29 -17.45 25.49 2.19
C ALA A 29 -17.45 26.33 3.48
N SER A 30 -18.05 25.84 4.56
CA SER A 30 -18.06 26.54 5.87
C SER A 30 -16.65 26.67 6.43
N VAL A 31 -15.92 25.56 6.48
CA VAL A 31 -14.55 25.52 7.00
C VAL A 31 -13.61 26.38 6.15
N ALA A 32 -13.76 26.38 4.83
CA ALA A 32 -12.98 27.25 3.97
C ALA A 32 -13.27 28.74 4.20
N LYS A 33 -14.53 29.10 4.46
CA LYS A 33 -14.93 30.47 4.79
C LYS A 33 -14.30 30.93 6.11
N GLU A 34 -14.31 30.08 7.14
CA GLU A 34 -13.67 30.36 8.43
C GLU A 34 -12.15 30.50 8.32
N LEU A 35 -11.51 29.65 7.51
CA LEU A 35 -10.07 29.65 7.30
C LEU A 35 -9.60 30.69 6.26
N GLY A 36 -10.52 31.43 5.63
CA GLY A 36 -10.18 32.43 4.61
C GLY A 36 -9.59 31.83 3.32
N ILE A 37 -9.90 30.57 3.02
CA ILE A 37 -9.40 29.86 1.85
C ILE A 37 -10.52 29.53 0.86
N HIS A 38 -10.13 29.16 -0.35
CA HIS A 38 -11.10 28.70 -1.35
C HIS A 38 -11.56 27.26 -1.04
N PRO A 39 -12.86 26.93 -1.05
CA PRO A 39 -13.36 25.57 -0.75
C PRO A 39 -12.72 24.48 -1.60
N GLY A 40 -12.45 24.78 -2.88
CA GLY A 40 -11.71 23.91 -3.80
C GLY A 40 -10.34 23.44 -3.28
N GLN A 41 -9.67 24.21 -2.42
CA GLN A 41 -8.41 23.79 -1.80
C GLN A 41 -8.61 22.63 -0.83
N ILE A 42 -9.67 22.68 -0.02
CA ILE A 42 -10.00 21.60 0.91
C ILE A 42 -10.34 20.31 0.14
N TYR A 43 -11.13 20.40 -0.94
CA TYR A 43 -11.41 19.23 -1.79
C TYR A 43 -10.14 18.64 -2.43
N ASN A 44 -9.23 19.50 -2.90
CA ASN A 44 -7.95 19.07 -3.45
C ASN A 44 -7.07 18.39 -2.40
N TRP A 45 -7.00 18.93 -1.19
CA TRP A 45 -6.25 18.33 -0.08
C TRP A 45 -6.86 16.99 0.35
N ARG A 46 -8.19 16.90 0.42
CA ARG A 46 -8.90 15.63 0.71
C ARG A 46 -8.49 14.54 -0.28
N ARG A 47 -8.54 14.82 -1.59
CA ARG A 47 -8.09 13.89 -2.64
C ARG A 47 -6.60 13.53 -2.49
N GLN A 48 -5.74 14.49 -2.15
CA GLN A 48 -4.31 14.24 -1.94
C GLN A 48 -4.08 13.29 -0.76
N PHE A 49 -4.76 13.49 0.37
CA PHE A 49 -4.64 12.63 1.54
C PHE A 49 -5.25 11.25 1.33
N THR A 50 -6.39 11.12 0.63
CA THR A 50 -6.95 9.81 0.26
C THR A 50 -5.97 9.04 -0.63
N ARG A 51 -5.42 9.68 -1.66
CA ARG A 51 -4.44 9.03 -2.55
C ARG A 51 -3.13 8.67 -1.85
N LEU A 52 -2.70 9.50 -0.89
CA LEU A 52 -1.54 9.19 -0.05
C LEU A 52 -1.84 7.97 0.84
N SER A 53 -3.02 7.91 1.46
CA SER A 53 -3.46 6.77 2.25
C SER A 53 -3.56 5.49 1.42
N GLU A 54 -4.12 5.55 0.22
CA GLU A 54 -4.17 4.41 -0.71
C GLU A 54 -2.75 3.99 -1.12
N LYS A 55 -1.88 4.93 -1.45
CA LYS A 55 -0.48 4.61 -1.77
C LYS A 55 0.26 4.04 -0.57
N GLN A 56 0.05 4.54 0.64
CA GLN A 56 0.66 4.02 1.87
C GLN A 56 0.15 2.62 2.20
N PHE A 57 -1.15 2.38 2.03
CA PHE A 57 -1.73 1.05 2.18
C PHE A 57 -1.21 0.07 1.12
N ASN A 58 -1.11 0.53 -0.12
CA ASN A 58 -0.47 -0.20 -1.21
C ASN A 58 1.07 -0.22 -1.08
N SER A 59 1.67 0.44 -0.08
CA SER A 59 3.13 0.49 0.14
C SER A 59 3.45 0.02 1.56
N LEU A 60 3.12 -1.22 1.89
CA LEU A 60 3.49 -1.82 3.17
C LEU A 60 5.01 -2.12 3.16
N ASN A 61 5.76 -1.56 4.12
CA ASN A 61 7.21 -1.73 4.25
C ASN A 61 8.05 -1.38 3.00
N GLY A 62 7.66 -0.34 2.27
CA GLY A 62 8.39 0.11 1.06
C GLY A 62 8.16 -0.76 -0.18
N VAL A 63 7.28 -1.76 -0.11
CA VAL A 63 6.88 -2.58 -1.25
C VAL A 63 5.58 -2.03 -1.82
N ASP A 64 5.65 -1.44 -3.01
CA ASP A 64 4.50 -0.93 -3.76
C ASP A 64 3.71 -2.07 -4.41
N TYR A 65 2.70 -2.56 -3.70
CA TYR A 65 1.71 -3.56 -4.12
C TYR A 65 0.75 -3.06 -5.21
N SER A 66 0.79 -1.78 -5.58
CA SER A 66 -0.01 -1.27 -6.71
C SER A 66 0.65 -1.53 -8.07
N LYS A 67 1.92 -1.97 -8.09
CA LYS A 67 2.59 -2.42 -9.30
C LYS A 67 2.33 -3.91 -9.54
N PRO A 68 2.14 -4.35 -10.81
CA PRO A 68 2.21 -5.77 -11.11
C PRO A 68 3.57 -6.27 -10.64
N GLU A 69 3.54 -7.28 -9.76
CA GLU A 69 4.73 -7.93 -9.21
C GLU A 69 5.71 -8.22 -10.35
N SER A 70 6.95 -7.70 -10.28
CA SER A 70 7.92 -7.88 -11.36
C SER A 70 8.14 -9.38 -11.59
N ASP A 71 8.34 -9.77 -12.84
CA ASP A 71 8.50 -11.19 -13.20
C ASP A 71 9.64 -11.85 -12.41
N GLU A 72 10.67 -11.09 -12.06
CA GLU A 72 11.77 -11.49 -11.19
C GLU A 72 11.29 -11.90 -9.79
N VAL A 73 10.37 -11.17 -9.18
CA VAL A 73 9.83 -11.52 -7.84
C VAL A 73 9.01 -12.79 -7.89
N ARG A 74 8.22 -13.01 -8.96
CA ARG A 74 7.48 -14.27 -9.15
C ARG A 74 8.43 -15.44 -9.36
N GLN A 75 9.47 -15.25 -10.14
CA GLN A 75 10.49 -16.26 -10.38
C GLN A 75 11.21 -16.62 -9.08
N LEU A 76 11.67 -15.62 -8.32
CA LEU A 76 12.33 -15.82 -7.03
C LEU A 76 11.42 -16.52 -6.01
N LYS A 77 10.11 -16.19 -5.98
CA LYS A 77 9.15 -16.91 -5.12
C LYS A 77 9.01 -18.38 -5.50
N ARG A 78 8.92 -18.69 -6.79
CA ARG A 78 8.85 -20.08 -7.29
C ARG A 78 10.12 -20.86 -6.97
N GLU A 79 11.29 -20.25 -7.17
CA GLU A 79 12.58 -20.86 -6.83
C GLU A 79 12.68 -21.11 -5.32
N ARG A 80 12.27 -20.15 -4.50
CA ARG A 80 12.22 -20.30 -3.03
C ARG A 80 11.23 -21.39 -2.61
N ASP A 81 10.08 -21.52 -3.28
CA ASP A 81 9.11 -22.59 -3.04
C ASP A 81 9.67 -23.96 -3.41
N ALA A 82 10.34 -24.09 -4.56
CA ALA A 82 10.98 -25.32 -5.00
C ALA A 82 12.09 -25.77 -4.05
N LEU A 83 12.99 -24.85 -3.67
CA LEU A 83 14.09 -25.13 -2.74
C LEU A 83 13.58 -25.54 -1.35
N LYS A 84 12.49 -24.94 -0.85
CA LYS A 84 11.89 -25.38 0.42
C LYS A 84 11.33 -26.80 0.34
N LYS A 85 10.69 -27.17 -0.77
CA LYS A 85 10.18 -28.54 -0.97
C LYS A 85 11.32 -29.56 -1.00
N GLU A 86 12.44 -29.21 -1.63
CA GLU A 86 13.63 -30.05 -1.67
C GLU A 86 14.27 -30.20 -0.29
N LEU A 87 14.39 -29.10 0.48
CA LEU A 87 14.84 -29.16 1.87
C LEU A 87 13.91 -30.00 2.75
N GLU A 88 12.59 -29.86 2.61
CA GLU A 88 11.62 -30.66 3.34
C GLU A 88 11.71 -32.15 2.97
N PHE A 89 11.92 -32.46 1.69
CA PHE A 89 12.12 -33.82 1.21
C PHE A 89 13.40 -34.45 1.80
N LEU A 90 14.53 -33.75 1.70
CA LEU A 90 15.82 -34.21 2.22
C LEU A 90 15.79 -34.35 3.75
N LYS A 91 15.17 -33.40 4.44
CA LYS A 91 15.00 -33.47 5.90
C LYS A 91 14.16 -34.69 6.30
N LYS A 92 13.05 -34.93 5.60
CA LYS A 92 12.16 -36.07 5.88
C LYS A 92 12.81 -37.43 5.55
N ALA A 93 13.64 -37.48 4.51
CA ALA A 93 14.46 -38.63 4.17
C ALA A 93 15.57 -38.88 5.22
N ALA A 94 16.20 -37.83 5.73
CA ALA A 94 17.17 -37.91 6.84
C ALA A 94 16.51 -38.35 8.16
N ASP A 95 15.26 -37.94 8.39
CA ASP A 95 14.45 -38.34 9.55
C ASP A 95 13.82 -39.76 9.40
N GLY A 96 14.17 -40.52 8.36
CA GLY A 96 13.76 -41.92 8.16
C GLY A 96 12.29 -42.13 7.78
N ARG A 97 11.54 -41.07 7.45
CA ARG A 97 10.14 -41.16 7.03
C ARG A 97 10.05 -41.12 5.50
N PRO A 98 9.46 -42.14 4.84
CA PRO A 98 9.40 -42.17 3.38
C PRO A 98 8.56 -40.99 2.83
N PRO A 99 8.99 -40.35 1.72
CA PRO A 99 8.24 -39.30 1.04
C PRO A 99 6.89 -39.83 0.51
N PRO A 100 5.82 -39.01 0.50
CA PRO A 100 4.47 -39.45 0.10
C PRO A 100 4.34 -39.88 -1.37
N TYR A 101 5.36 -39.66 -2.21
CA TYR A 101 5.37 -40.03 -3.63
C TYR A 101 5.94 -41.43 -3.92
N PHE A 102 6.45 -42.16 -2.91
CA PHE A 102 7.06 -43.48 -3.13
C PHE A 102 6.08 -44.67 -3.04
N ALA A 103 4.79 -44.44 -2.79
CA ALA A 103 3.80 -45.50 -2.60
C ALA A 103 3.15 -46.01 -3.90
N SER A 104 3.81 -45.91 -5.06
CA SER A 104 3.17 -46.25 -6.35
C SER A 104 4.03 -47.04 -7.33
N GLN A 105 4.95 -47.88 -6.86
CA GLN A 105 5.54 -48.96 -7.67
C GLN A 105 5.87 -50.17 -6.80
N HIS A 106 4.87 -51.02 -6.56
CA HIS A 106 5.02 -52.44 -6.30
C HIS A 106 3.63 -53.08 -6.49
N GLU A 107 3.30 -53.35 -7.74
CA GLU A 107 2.68 -54.58 -8.28
C GLU A 107 2.42 -54.42 -9.78
#